data_AF-A0A4Q2FD96-F1
#
_entry.id   AF-A0A4Q2FD96-F1
#
_cell.length_a   1.000
_cell.length_b   1.000
_cell.length_c   1.000
_cell.angle_alpha   90.00
_cell.angle_beta   90.00
_cell.angle_gamma   90.00
#
_symmetry.space_group_name_H-M   'P 1'
#
loop_
_entity.id
_entity.type
_entity.pdbx_description
1 polymer ?
#
loop_
_entity_poly.entity_id
_entity_poly.type
_entity_poly.pdbx_seq_one_letter_code
_entity_poly.pdbx_strand_id
1 'polypeptide(L)'
;QSWFRKGLEVPTTALMEIFWSKERILEVYLNIAEFGNGIFGVEAASHYYFKKSAKNLTQSEAALLAAVLPNPIIYKVNKPSALVRKKQSWIMRQMNGLGLNYLKEM
;
A
#
# COMPACT_ATOMS: atom_id res chain seq x y z
N GLN A 1 8.05 -28.72 36.81
CA GLN A 1 7.84 -28.49 35.36
C GLN A 1 7.44 -27.03 35.19
N SER A 2 8.37 -26.17 34.75
CA SER A 2 8.23 -24.71 34.80
C SER A 2 7.25 -24.20 33.74
N TRP A 3 6.07 -23.79 34.19
CA TRP A 3 5.07 -23.05 33.41
C TRP A 3 5.57 -21.65 32.98
N PHE A 4 6.68 -21.19 33.55
CA PHE A 4 7.26 -19.89 33.26
C PHE A 4 7.93 -19.83 31.88
N ARG A 5 8.44 -20.96 31.36
CA ARG A 5 9.04 -21.03 30.01
C ARG A 5 8.01 -21.08 28.87
N LYS A 6 6.74 -21.36 29.19
CA LYS A 6 5.62 -21.34 28.24
C LYS A 6 4.94 -19.97 28.11
N GLY A 7 5.21 -19.04 29.04
CA GLY A 7 4.68 -17.67 28.99
C GLY A 7 5.54 -16.69 28.18
N LEU A 8 6.74 -17.11 27.76
CA LEU A 8 7.68 -16.29 26.96
C LEU A 8 7.53 -16.50 25.45
N GLU A 9 6.52 -17.25 25.01
CA GLU A 9 6.03 -17.20 23.65
C GLU A 9 4.93 -16.12 23.56
N VAL A 10 5.26 -14.88 23.92
CA VAL A 10 4.54 -13.75 23.33
C VAL A 10 5.01 -13.73 21.87
N PRO A 11 4.16 -14.02 20.88
CA PRO A 11 4.57 -13.85 19.50
C PRO A 11 4.90 -12.36 19.37
N THR A 12 6.11 -12.03 18.96
CA THR A 12 6.58 -10.66 18.70
C THR A 12 5.62 -9.88 17.79
N THR A 13 4.78 -10.59 17.04
CA THR A 13 3.62 -10.11 16.29
C THR A 13 2.63 -9.29 17.13
N ALA A 14 2.32 -9.68 18.36
CA ALA A 14 1.34 -8.99 19.21
C ALA A 14 1.86 -7.64 19.74
N LEU A 15 3.17 -7.50 19.93
CA LEU A 15 3.78 -6.21 20.33
C LEU A 15 3.80 -5.21 19.17
N MET A 16 3.94 -5.66 17.93
CA MET A 16 3.92 -4.79 16.75
C MET A 16 2.55 -4.12 16.54
N GLU A 17 1.46 -4.84 16.79
CA GLU A 17 0.09 -4.30 16.73
C GLU A 17 -0.21 -3.27 17.84
N ILE A 18 0.54 -3.26 18.95
CA ILE A 18 0.33 -2.33 20.08
C ILE A 18 1.06 -1.00 19.87
N PHE A 19 2.21 -1.00 19.18
CA PHE A 19 3.05 0.20 19.08
C PHE A 19 2.89 1.01 17.80
N TRP A 20 2.37 0.42 16.71
CA TRP A 20 2.26 1.11 15.43
C TRP A 20 0.80 1.30 15.04
N SER A 21 0.41 2.56 14.78
CA SER A 21 -0.92 2.86 14.24
C SER A 21 -1.08 2.28 12.82
N LYS A 22 -2.33 2.11 12.38
CA LYS A 22 -2.64 1.56 11.05
C LYS A 22 -2.02 2.42 9.93
N GLU A 23 -1.97 3.73 10.12
CA GLU A 23 -1.33 4.70 9.22
C GLU A 23 0.16 4.42 9.12
N ARG A 24 0.82 4.18 10.26
CA ARG A 24 2.27 3.96 10.28
C ARG A 24 2.65 2.66 9.57
N ILE A 25 1.86 1.60 9.78
CA ILE A 25 2.05 0.32 9.08
C ILE A 25 1.92 0.53 7.57
N LEU A 26 0.88 1.26 7.14
CA LEU A 26 0.63 1.53 5.72
C LEU A 26 1.73 2.41 5.11
N GLU A 27 2.18 3.44 5.81
CA GLU A 27 3.26 4.34 5.37
C GLU A 27 4.55 3.55 5.12
N VAL A 28 4.96 2.73 6.08
CA VAL A 28 6.17 1.90 5.93
C VAL A 28 6.01 0.91 4.81
N TYR A 29 4.85 0.22 4.72
CA TYR A 29 4.57 -0.69 3.61
C TYR A 29 4.69 0.01 2.25
N LEU A 30 4.07 1.19 2.08
CA LEU A 30 4.11 1.94 0.84
C LEU A 30 5.52 2.44 0.49
N ASN A 31 6.39 2.66 1.47
CA ASN A 31 7.78 3.06 1.25
C ASN A 31 8.70 1.89 0.88
N ILE A 32 8.37 0.66 1.27
CA ILE A 32 9.17 -0.53 0.92
C ILE A 32 8.62 -1.32 -0.27
N ALA A 33 7.37 -1.10 -0.66
CA ALA A 33 6.75 -1.83 -1.76
C ALA A 33 7.41 -1.50 -3.11
N GLU A 34 7.51 -2.50 -3.98
CA GLU A 34 7.99 -2.33 -5.35
C GLU A 34 6.82 -1.97 -6.29
N PHE A 35 6.99 -0.92 -7.10
CA PHE A 35 5.99 -0.42 -8.07
C PHE A 35 6.44 -0.61 -9.54
N GLY A 36 7.53 -1.33 -9.74
CA GLY A 36 8.15 -1.64 -11.03
C GLY A 36 9.60 -2.04 -10.80
N ASN A 37 10.24 -2.62 -11.82
CA ASN A 37 11.59 -3.18 -11.71
C ASN A 37 12.59 -2.19 -11.09
N GLY A 38 12.97 -2.41 -9.83
CA GLY A 38 13.93 -1.56 -9.10
C GLY A 38 13.36 -0.23 -8.59
N ILE A 39 12.03 -0.03 -8.62
CA ILE A 39 11.36 1.19 -8.18
C ILE A 39 10.64 0.88 -6.87
N PHE A 40 11.31 1.17 -5.76
CA PHE A 40 10.81 0.94 -4.41
C PHE A 40 10.30 2.23 -3.79
N GLY A 41 9.13 2.16 -3.16
CA GLY A 41 8.52 3.26 -2.46
C GLY A 41 7.58 4.10 -3.32
N VAL A 42 6.46 4.50 -2.73
CA VAL A 42 5.40 5.25 -3.39
C VAL A 42 5.87 6.63 -3.85
N GLU A 43 6.76 7.30 -3.10
CA GLU A 43 7.31 8.61 -3.48
C GLU A 43 8.19 8.48 -4.72
N ALA A 44 9.11 7.51 -4.73
CA ALA A 44 9.98 7.24 -5.88
C ALA A 44 9.15 6.84 -7.12
N ALA A 45 8.12 5.99 -6.95
CA ALA A 45 7.20 5.63 -8.02
C ALA A 45 6.44 6.83 -8.57
N SER A 46 5.99 7.74 -7.69
CA SER A 46 5.26 8.95 -8.08
C SER A 46 6.12 9.89 -8.93
N HIS A 47 7.37 10.11 -8.49
CA HIS A 47 8.33 10.88 -9.27
C HIS A 47 8.70 10.18 -10.59
N TYR A 48 8.86 8.87 -10.58
CA TYR A 48 9.25 8.12 -11.77
C TYR A 48 8.16 8.16 -12.84
N TYR A 49 6.92 7.80 -12.49
CA TYR A 49 5.81 7.63 -13.44
C TYR A 49 5.03 8.91 -13.72
N PHE A 50 4.87 9.80 -12.75
CA PHE A 50 3.96 10.96 -12.84
C PHE A 50 4.65 12.31 -12.66
N LYS A 51 5.97 12.32 -12.42
CA LYS A 51 6.79 13.54 -12.28
C LYS A 51 6.32 14.49 -11.17
N LYS A 52 5.80 13.93 -10.07
CA LYS A 52 5.32 14.69 -8.90
C LYS A 52 5.43 13.87 -7.62
N SER A 53 5.39 14.57 -6.49
CA SER A 53 5.36 13.96 -5.16
C SER A 53 4.08 13.14 -4.95
N ALA A 54 4.15 12.08 -4.14
CA ALA A 54 3.03 11.18 -3.85
C ALA A 54 1.82 11.92 -3.25
N LYS A 55 2.07 12.98 -2.47
CA LYS A 55 1.01 13.83 -1.90
C LYS A 55 0.17 14.57 -2.96
N ASN A 56 0.70 14.72 -4.17
CA ASN A 56 0.06 15.42 -5.29
C ASN A 56 -0.55 14.45 -6.32
N LEU A 57 -0.59 13.15 -6.02
CA LEU A 57 -1.26 12.18 -6.88
C LEU A 57 -2.75 12.47 -6.91
N THR A 58 -3.32 12.35 -8.11
CA THR A 58 -4.76 12.23 -8.27
C THR A 58 -5.21 10.86 -7.75
N GLN A 59 -6.49 10.74 -7.38
CA GLN A 59 -7.07 9.45 -6.98
C GLN A 59 -6.86 8.36 -8.05
N SER A 60 -6.94 8.74 -9.33
CA SER A 60 -6.73 7.82 -10.46
C SER A 60 -5.30 7.27 -10.50
N GLU A 61 -4.29 8.12 -10.27
CA GLU A 61 -2.88 7.71 -10.26
C GLU A 61 -2.55 6.87 -9.02
N ALA A 62 -3.08 7.24 -7.86
CA ALA A 62 -2.97 6.44 -6.64
C ALA A 62 -3.60 5.05 -6.82
N ALA A 63 -4.79 4.98 -7.43
CA ALA A 63 -5.46 3.73 -7.76
C ALA A 63 -4.66 2.89 -8.77
N LEU A 64 -3.94 3.53 -9.70
CA LEU A 64 -3.09 2.82 -10.66
C LEU A 64 -1.86 2.21 -9.97
N LEU A 65 -1.20 2.94 -9.08
CA LEU A 65 -0.11 2.41 -8.25
C LEU A 65 -0.58 1.25 -7.37
N ALA A 66 -1.75 1.38 -6.74
CA ALA A 66 -2.34 0.30 -5.94
C ALA A 66 -2.72 -0.92 -6.80
N ALA A 67 -3.13 -0.74 -8.05
CA ALA A 67 -3.50 -1.83 -8.94
C ALA A 67 -2.32 -2.74 -9.31
N VAL A 68 -1.09 -2.21 -9.34
CA VAL A 68 0.11 -2.96 -9.74
C VAL A 68 0.78 -3.72 -8.58
N LEU A 69 0.54 -3.30 -7.33
CA LEU A 69 1.18 -3.88 -6.14
C LEU A 69 1.16 -5.42 -6.05
N PRO A 70 0.10 -6.13 -6.48
CA PRO A 70 0.09 -7.59 -6.34
C PRO A 70 1.06 -8.33 -7.24
N ASN A 71 1.49 -7.69 -8.34
CA ASN A 71 2.57 -8.21 -9.17
C ASN A 71 3.20 -7.07 -9.99
N PRO A 72 4.12 -6.29 -9.40
CA PRO A 72 4.68 -5.09 -10.04
C PRO A 72 5.62 -5.39 -11.21
N ILE A 73 6.08 -6.65 -11.32
CA ILE A 73 6.90 -7.11 -12.44
C ILE A 73 6.02 -7.33 -13.67
N ILE A 74 4.84 -7.93 -13.53
CA ILE A 74 3.91 -8.20 -14.63
C ILE A 74 3.02 -6.99 -14.92
N TYR A 75 2.50 -6.35 -13.87
CA TYR A 75 1.58 -5.21 -13.98
C TYR A 75 2.38 -3.91 -14.08
N LYS A 76 2.26 -3.25 -15.23
CA LYS A 76 3.03 -2.04 -15.54
C LYS A 76 2.20 -0.78 -15.36
N VAL A 77 2.75 0.21 -14.66
CA VAL A 77 2.14 1.53 -14.48
C VAL A 77 2.19 2.35 -15.78
N ASN A 78 3.31 2.31 -16.49
CA ASN A 78 3.52 3.06 -17.74
C ASN A 78 2.82 2.44 -18.97
N LYS A 79 2.52 1.14 -18.94
CA LYS A 79 1.79 0.43 -20.00
C LYS A 79 0.74 -0.51 -19.39
N PRO A 80 -0.32 0.02 -18.76
CA PRO A 80 -1.27 -0.79 -18.03
C PRO A 80 -2.13 -1.62 -18.98
N SER A 81 -2.18 -2.92 -18.75
CA SER A 81 -3.05 -3.84 -19.49
C SER A 81 -4.52 -3.60 -19.18
N ALA A 82 -5.42 -4.19 -19.97
CA ALA A 82 -6.86 -4.12 -19.71
C ALA A 82 -7.24 -4.61 -18.30
N LEU A 83 -6.53 -5.63 -17.80
CA LEU A 83 -6.72 -6.14 -16.44
C LEU A 83 -6.33 -5.09 -15.38
N VAL A 84 -5.18 -4.44 -15.53
CA VAL A 84 -4.73 -3.38 -14.61
C VAL A 84 -5.71 -2.22 -14.62
N ARG A 85 -6.18 -1.79 -15.80
CA ARG A 85 -7.20 -0.73 -15.92
C ARG A 85 -8.52 -1.13 -15.28
N LYS A 86 -8.99 -2.37 -15.48
CA LYS A 86 -10.20 -2.89 -14.83
C LYS A 86 -10.08 -2.83 -13.31
N LYS A 87 -8.90 -3.20 -12.78
CA LYS A 87 -8.60 -3.16 -11.35
C LYS A 87 -8.51 -1.73 -10.82
N GLN A 88 -7.84 -0.83 -11.53
CA GLN A 88 -7.79 0.60 -11.23
C GLN A 88 -9.21 1.17 -11.11
N SER A 89 -10.08 0.91 -12.08
CA SER A 89 -11.48 1.37 -12.04
C SER A 89 -12.26 0.75 -10.89
N TRP A 90 -11.97 -0.50 -10.52
CA TRP A 90 -12.59 -1.13 -9.35
C TRP A 90 -12.15 -0.45 -8.05
N ILE A 91 -10.85 -0.19 -7.87
CA ILE A 91 -10.29 0.55 -6.73
C ILE A 91 -10.91 1.94 -6.64
N MET A 92 -10.99 2.68 -7.74
CA MET A 92 -11.63 4.01 -7.78
C MET A 92 -13.08 3.97 -7.30
N ARG A 93 -13.85 2.95 -7.70
CA ARG A 93 -15.22 2.77 -7.19
C ARG A 93 -15.25 2.52 -5.69
N GLN A 94 -14.31 1.75 -5.15
CA GLN A 94 -14.23 1.52 -3.70
C GLN A 94 -13.87 2.81 -2.94
N MET A 95 -12.89 3.58 -3.44
CA MET A 95 -12.50 4.86 -2.86
C MET A 95 -13.70 5.83 -2.80
N ASN A 96 -14.48 5.90 -3.88
CA ASN A 96 -15.67 6.74 -3.93
C ASN A 96 -16.78 6.24 -3.00
N GLY A 97 -16.93 4.92 -2.83
CA GLY A 97 -17.93 4.33 -1.95
C GLY A 97 -17.62 4.48 -0.46
N LEU A 98 -16.34 4.41 -0.07
CA LEU A 98 -15.89 4.63 1.31
C LEU A 98 -15.89 6.11 1.70
N GLY A 99 -15.57 6.99 0.74
CA GLY A 99 -15.48 8.42 0.97
C GLY A 99 -14.29 8.83 1.84
N LEU A 100 -14.08 10.15 1.98
CA LEU A 100 -12.96 10.71 2.74
C LEU A 100 -13.11 10.56 4.27
N ASN A 101 -14.33 10.32 4.76
CA ASN A 101 -14.60 10.16 6.18
C ASN A 101 -14.04 8.84 6.73
N TYR A 102 -13.95 7.80 5.91
CA TYR A 102 -13.33 6.52 6.28
C TYR A 102 -11.90 6.69 6.80
N LEU A 103 -11.14 7.64 6.23
CA LEU A 103 -9.76 7.91 6.64
C LEU A 103 -9.66 8.61 8.00
N LYS A 104 -10.73 9.24 8.49
CA LYS A 104 -10.76 9.87 9.82
C LYS A 104 -11.04 8.87 10.95
N GLU A 105 -11.51 7.68 10.59
CA GLU A 105 -11.89 6.60 11.52
C GLU A 105 -10.80 5.53 11.66
N MET A 106 -9.73 5.61 10.87
CA MET A 106 -8.53 4.76 10.98
C MET A 106 -7.63 5.21 12.13
#